data_AF-A0A812XX98-F1
#
_entry.id   AF-A0A812XX98-F1
#
_cell.length_a   1.000
_cell.length_b   1.000
_cell.length_c   1.000
_cell.angle_alpha   90.00
_cell.angle_beta   90.00
_cell.angle_gamma   90.00
#
_symmetry.space_group_name_H-M   'P 1'
#
loop_
_entity.id
_entity.type
_entity.pdbx_description
1 polymer ?
#
loop_
_entity_poly.entity_id
_entity_poly.type
_entity_poly.pdbx_seq_one_letter_code
_entity_poly.pdbx_strand_id
1 'polypeptide(L)'
;RFVAHIQQLDMESNGKRVQMDGAECTVPTGAIYFGEPGTNGQHSFYQLMHQGRAIPADFIGFKVSQNPISLDGEPVSNHDELMSNFFAQPDALALGKTAEELKADGIPEKLIPHKVFTGDRPSNSLLLPVCDPYNLGLLLALYEHRTAVQGWVWNINSFDQWGVELGKVLGVKVRKYLSEARKGSGDASGFQKPTAKLMSAMLTAPQAGGDDRIVMIRAREIYDSRGNPTVEVDLVTETSLFRAAVPSGASTGIYEALELRDGDKTRLLGKGVLKAVANINDIIAPKLIGMKVTEQATLDKLMVEQLDGSKNEWGWSKSKLGANAILAVSMAICRAGAAAMQVPLYQYIAMLAGKPTDRFVMPVPSFNVINGGSHAGNRLACQEFMILPTGASSFKNAMEIGAEVYHTLKSVIKKKYGQDACNVGDEGGFAPNVQDNNEALNVLMEAIEKSGHAGKVKIGTDVAASEFWRSEEKKYDLDFKNESGGAPEMKKTAEEMIEYYKAWFSSYPFVSIE
;
A
#
# COMPACT_ATOMS: atom_id res chain seq x y z
N ARG A 1 18.43 19.86 -9.93
CA ARG A 1 18.02 21.23 -9.52
C ARG A 1 18.76 22.34 -10.25
N PHE A 2 19.79 22.03 -11.06
CA PHE A 2 20.54 23.03 -11.83
C PHE A 2 19.64 24.01 -12.60
N VAL A 3 18.70 23.50 -13.40
CA VAL A 3 17.77 24.35 -14.18
C VAL A 3 16.98 25.31 -13.30
N ALA A 4 16.36 24.83 -12.22
CA ALA A 4 15.59 25.66 -11.31
C ALA A 4 16.44 26.78 -10.68
N HIS A 5 17.73 26.50 -10.44
CA HIS A 5 18.65 27.50 -9.94
C HIS A 5 18.97 28.57 -11.00
N ILE A 6 19.23 28.18 -12.25
CA ILE A 6 19.46 29.12 -13.36
C ILE A 6 18.21 29.97 -13.65
N GLN A 7 17.03 29.36 -13.60
CA GLN A 7 15.75 30.05 -13.70
C GLN A 7 15.64 31.15 -12.65
N GLN A 8 15.88 30.80 -11.39
CA GLN A 8 15.86 31.78 -10.31
C GLN A 8 16.90 32.87 -10.56
N LEU A 9 18.16 32.50 -10.78
CA LEU A 9 19.28 33.42 -10.98
C LEU A 9 19.01 34.48 -12.06
N ASP A 10 18.71 34.07 -13.29
CA ASP A 10 18.56 35.03 -14.40
C ASP A 10 17.20 35.71 -14.40
N MET A 11 16.10 34.97 -14.14
CA MET A 11 14.77 35.58 -14.19
C MET A 11 14.56 36.54 -13.00
N GLU A 12 15.15 36.25 -11.83
CA GLU A 12 15.12 37.16 -10.67
C GLU A 12 16.06 38.35 -10.87
N SER A 13 17.17 38.22 -11.59
CA SER A 13 18.15 39.31 -11.76
C SER A 13 17.87 40.18 -12.99
N ASN A 14 17.56 39.58 -14.15
CA ASN A 14 17.45 40.27 -15.43
C ASN A 14 16.01 40.37 -15.96
N GLY A 15 15.04 39.67 -15.37
CA GLY A 15 13.61 39.77 -15.70
C GLY A 15 12.96 41.07 -15.20
N LYS A 16 13.58 42.22 -15.45
CA LYS A 16 13.22 43.53 -14.88
C LYS A 16 12.96 44.55 -15.96
N ARG A 17 11.90 45.35 -15.80
CA ARG A 17 11.60 46.44 -16.73
C ARG A 17 12.33 47.75 -16.42
N VAL A 18 13.11 47.82 -15.35
CA VAL A 18 13.65 49.08 -14.82
C VAL A 18 15.18 49.06 -14.83
N GLN A 19 15.77 50.18 -15.23
CA GLN A 19 17.20 50.43 -15.22
C GLN A 19 17.70 50.94 -13.85
N MET A 20 19.01 51.02 -13.66
CA MET A 20 19.63 51.47 -12.40
C MET A 20 19.19 52.88 -11.95
N ASP A 21 18.82 53.75 -12.88
CA ASP A 21 18.34 55.12 -12.63
C ASP A 21 16.82 55.23 -12.45
N GLY A 22 16.09 54.11 -12.55
CA GLY A 22 14.63 54.08 -12.46
C GLY A 22 13.89 54.26 -13.78
N ALA A 23 14.60 54.49 -14.91
CA ALA A 23 13.98 54.55 -16.23
C ALA A 23 13.53 53.15 -16.69
N GLU A 24 12.56 53.10 -17.60
CA GLU A 24 12.13 51.83 -18.21
C GLU A 24 13.18 51.32 -19.21
N CYS A 25 13.39 50.01 -19.26
CA CYS A 25 14.25 49.37 -20.25
C CYS A 25 13.65 49.57 -21.66
N THR A 26 14.48 49.96 -22.63
CA THR A 26 14.03 50.23 -24.02
C THR A 26 13.78 48.97 -24.83
N VAL A 27 14.14 47.80 -24.30
CA VAL A 27 13.95 46.48 -24.91
C VAL A 27 13.41 45.51 -23.87
N PRO A 28 12.71 44.44 -24.27
CA PRO A 28 12.38 43.35 -23.37
C PRO A 28 13.65 42.73 -22.79
N THR A 29 13.65 42.52 -21.48
CA THR A 29 14.78 42.01 -20.69
C THR A 29 14.40 40.69 -20.02
N GLY A 30 15.41 39.85 -19.76
CA GLY A 30 15.25 38.54 -19.13
C GLY A 30 14.76 37.48 -20.10
N ALA A 31 15.51 36.38 -20.20
CA ALA A 31 15.05 35.20 -20.93
C ALA A 31 14.26 34.29 -19.99
N ILE A 32 13.25 33.61 -20.52
CA ILE A 32 12.59 32.55 -19.76
C ILE A 32 13.39 31.27 -19.96
N TYR A 33 14.03 30.80 -18.89
CA TYR A 33 14.76 29.55 -18.92
C TYR A 33 13.82 28.39 -18.61
N PHE A 34 13.93 27.33 -19.38
CA PHE A 34 13.30 26.05 -19.10
C PHE A 34 14.29 24.94 -19.38
N GLY A 35 14.12 23.80 -18.74
CA GLY A 35 14.99 22.66 -18.90
C GLY A 35 14.55 21.52 -17.98
N GLU A 36 14.77 20.30 -18.44
CA GLU A 36 14.43 19.07 -17.74
C GLU A 36 15.52 18.03 -18.03
N PRO A 37 15.67 16.99 -17.18
CA PRO A 37 16.49 15.85 -17.53
C PRO A 37 16.04 15.22 -18.85
N GLY A 38 17.01 14.74 -19.64
CA GLY A 38 16.88 14.43 -21.07
C GLY A 38 15.55 13.82 -21.50
N THR A 39 15.16 12.67 -20.94
CA THR A 39 13.96 11.92 -21.38
C THR A 39 12.63 12.62 -21.06
N ASN A 40 12.56 13.36 -19.95
CA ASN A 40 11.32 14.02 -19.52
C ASN A 40 11.10 15.32 -20.29
N GLY A 41 12.18 16.04 -20.61
CA GLY A 41 12.14 17.24 -21.45
C GLY A 41 12.00 16.95 -22.94
N GLN A 42 12.30 15.73 -23.36
CA GLN A 42 12.40 15.34 -24.77
C GLN A 42 11.10 15.50 -25.57
N HIS A 43 9.95 15.21 -24.99
CA HIS A 43 8.69 15.30 -25.75
C HIS A 43 8.05 16.70 -25.68
N SER A 44 8.23 17.43 -24.59
CA SER A 44 7.57 18.72 -24.39
C SER A 44 8.28 19.87 -25.11
N PHE A 45 9.59 20.01 -24.90
CA PHE A 45 10.33 21.17 -25.41
C PHE A 45 10.78 21.01 -26.86
N TYR A 46 11.06 19.78 -27.31
CA TYR A 46 11.56 19.56 -28.66
C TYR A 46 10.52 19.86 -29.72
N GLN A 47 9.24 19.54 -29.47
CA GLN A 47 8.18 19.91 -30.40
C GLN A 47 8.14 21.44 -30.62
N LEU A 48 8.30 22.21 -29.55
CA LEU A 48 8.35 23.67 -29.62
C LEU A 48 9.64 24.16 -30.30
N MET A 49 10.80 23.60 -29.94
CA MET A 49 12.10 23.99 -30.51
C MET A 49 12.22 23.67 -32.00
N HIS A 50 11.59 22.58 -32.46
CA HIS A 50 11.64 22.15 -33.85
C HIS A 50 10.46 22.73 -34.66
N GLN A 51 9.21 22.59 -34.24
CA GLN A 51 8.09 23.04 -35.08
C GLN A 51 7.56 24.43 -34.71
N GLY A 52 7.85 24.90 -33.51
CA GLY A 52 7.40 26.19 -33.01
C GLY A 52 8.42 27.30 -33.22
N ARG A 53 8.46 28.21 -32.25
CA ARG A 53 9.31 29.40 -32.26
C ARG A 53 10.80 29.01 -32.13
N ALA A 54 11.64 29.65 -32.93
CA ALA A 54 13.08 29.57 -32.75
C ALA A 54 13.47 30.19 -31.39
N ILE A 55 14.02 29.36 -30.51
CA ILE A 55 14.53 29.73 -29.19
C ILE A 55 15.96 29.19 -29.06
N PRO A 56 16.92 29.98 -28.57
CA PRO A 56 18.26 29.47 -28.29
C PRO A 56 18.22 28.34 -27.28
N ALA A 57 18.98 27.26 -27.55
CA ALA A 57 19.03 26.08 -26.68
C ALA A 57 20.48 25.74 -26.29
N ASP A 58 20.70 25.43 -25.01
CA ASP A 58 21.97 24.87 -24.55
C ASP A 58 21.77 23.38 -24.25
N PHE A 59 22.48 22.52 -24.99
CA PHE A 59 22.58 21.09 -24.71
C PHE A 59 23.76 20.86 -23.77
N ILE A 60 23.51 20.19 -22.64
CA ILE A 60 24.54 19.91 -21.63
C ILE A 60 24.67 18.40 -21.48
N GLY A 61 25.84 17.88 -21.80
CA GLY A 61 26.19 16.46 -21.73
C GLY A 61 27.39 16.20 -20.83
N PHE A 62 27.53 14.96 -20.38
CA PHE A 62 28.68 14.52 -19.58
C PHE A 62 29.34 13.33 -20.26
N LYS A 63 30.67 13.35 -20.40
CA LYS A 63 31.41 12.27 -21.08
C LYS A 63 31.25 10.94 -20.36
N VAL A 64 31.27 10.97 -19.03
CA VAL A 64 31.20 9.77 -18.19
C VAL A 64 29.93 9.79 -17.33
N SER A 65 29.17 8.70 -17.37
CA SER A 65 28.07 8.45 -16.44
C SER A 65 28.59 8.10 -15.04
N GLN A 66 27.91 8.56 -14.01
CA GLN A 66 28.19 8.14 -12.63
C GLN A 66 27.76 6.69 -12.38
N ASN A 67 26.77 6.18 -13.12
CA ASN A 67 26.21 4.83 -12.99
C ASN A 67 25.68 4.34 -14.36
N PRO A 68 26.55 3.97 -15.31
CA PRO A 68 26.09 3.41 -16.58
C PRO A 68 25.46 2.03 -16.36
N ILE A 69 24.34 1.78 -17.02
CA ILE A 69 23.63 0.49 -17.04
C ILE A 69 23.67 -0.03 -18.48
N SER A 70 24.21 -1.23 -18.66
CA SER A 70 24.13 -1.98 -19.91
C SER A 70 23.24 -3.18 -19.68
N LEU A 71 22.28 -3.41 -20.58
CA LEU A 71 21.35 -4.53 -20.51
C LEU A 71 21.68 -5.54 -21.62
N ASP A 72 21.53 -6.83 -21.33
CA ASP A 72 21.77 -7.88 -22.32
C ASP A 72 20.80 -7.74 -23.50
N GLY A 73 21.36 -7.72 -24.71
CA GLY A 73 20.61 -7.57 -25.96
C GLY A 73 20.47 -6.13 -26.46
N GLU A 74 20.83 -5.13 -25.65
CA GLU A 74 20.85 -3.73 -26.09
C GLU A 74 22.18 -3.38 -26.80
N PRO A 75 22.15 -2.57 -27.88
CA PRO A 75 23.33 -2.27 -28.68
C PRO A 75 24.32 -1.32 -27.98
N VAL A 76 23.84 -0.50 -27.05
CA VAL A 76 24.62 0.52 -26.34
C VAL A 76 24.14 0.65 -24.89
N SER A 77 24.94 1.30 -24.03
CA SER A 77 24.51 1.56 -22.65
C SER A 77 23.42 2.63 -22.58
N ASN A 78 22.71 2.70 -21.45
CA ASN A 78 21.73 3.77 -21.21
C ASN A 78 22.35 5.18 -21.31
N HIS A 79 23.63 5.34 -20.99
CA HIS A 79 24.35 6.61 -21.11
C HIS A 79 24.60 6.96 -22.57
N ASP A 80 25.04 5.99 -23.36
CA ASP A 80 25.28 6.18 -24.79
C ASP A 80 23.99 6.48 -25.54
N GLU A 81 22.87 5.87 -25.14
CA GLU A 81 21.53 6.16 -25.68
C GLU A 81 21.13 7.64 -25.43
N LEU A 82 21.40 8.15 -24.23
CA LEU A 82 21.17 9.57 -23.89
C LEU A 82 22.12 10.50 -24.66
N MET A 83 23.40 10.12 -24.75
CA MET A 83 24.41 10.90 -25.47
C MET A 83 24.16 10.94 -26.98
N SER A 84 23.57 9.88 -27.56
CA SER A 84 23.16 9.85 -28.96
C SER A 84 22.17 10.98 -29.28
N ASN A 85 21.23 11.23 -28.37
CA ASN A 85 20.33 12.38 -28.48
C ASN A 85 21.05 13.73 -28.27
N PHE A 86 21.98 13.82 -27.31
CA PHE A 86 22.77 15.04 -27.11
C PHE A 86 23.50 15.47 -28.39
N PHE A 87 24.02 14.51 -29.18
CA PHE A 87 24.70 14.82 -30.43
C PHE A 87 23.75 15.04 -31.61
N ALA A 88 22.69 14.24 -31.75
CA ALA A 88 21.80 14.32 -32.91
C ALA A 88 20.93 15.58 -32.94
N GLN A 89 20.57 16.12 -31.77
CA GLN A 89 19.59 17.20 -31.67
C GLN A 89 20.10 18.58 -32.12
N PRO A 90 21.32 19.02 -31.72
CA PRO A 90 21.93 20.22 -32.29
C PRO A 90 22.04 20.16 -33.82
N ASP A 91 22.42 19.01 -34.37
CA ASP A 91 22.53 18.81 -35.82
C ASP A 91 21.17 18.95 -36.50
N ALA A 92 20.13 18.34 -35.93
CA ALA A 92 18.77 18.51 -36.42
C ALA A 92 18.37 19.99 -36.42
N LEU A 93 18.59 20.72 -35.32
CA LEU A 93 18.28 22.16 -35.21
C LEU A 93 19.06 23.02 -36.23
N ALA A 94 20.32 22.66 -36.51
CA ALA A 94 21.16 23.38 -37.43
C ALA A 94 20.76 23.14 -38.90
N LEU A 95 20.57 21.88 -39.29
CA LEU A 95 20.41 21.48 -40.68
C LEU A 95 18.95 21.41 -41.12
N GLY A 96 18.06 21.03 -40.20
CA GLY A 96 16.67 20.73 -40.53
C GLY A 96 16.53 19.51 -41.43
N LYS A 97 15.41 19.45 -42.15
CA LYS A 97 15.09 18.44 -43.16
C LYS A 97 14.24 19.06 -44.26
N THR A 98 14.75 19.08 -45.47
CA THR A 98 14.09 19.67 -46.65
C THR A 98 13.04 18.75 -47.26
N ALA A 99 12.16 19.30 -48.10
CA ALA A 99 11.15 18.51 -48.80
C ALA A 99 11.80 17.53 -49.79
N GLU A 100 12.89 17.92 -50.43
CA GLU A 100 13.66 17.13 -51.38
C GLU A 100 14.29 15.91 -50.71
N GLU A 101 14.91 16.10 -49.55
CA GLU A 101 15.47 15.00 -48.74
C GLU A 101 14.39 14.04 -48.27
N LEU A 102 13.22 14.55 -47.86
CA LEU A 102 12.09 13.69 -47.47
C LEU A 102 11.55 12.88 -48.65
N LYS A 103 11.54 13.45 -49.87
CA LYS A 103 11.19 12.71 -51.08
C LYS A 103 12.20 11.60 -51.36
N ALA A 104 13.50 11.90 -51.22
CA ALA A 104 14.57 10.93 -51.39
C ALA A 104 14.48 9.76 -50.37
N ASP A 105 14.04 10.06 -49.15
CA ASP A 105 13.78 9.07 -48.09
C ASP A 105 12.49 8.25 -48.31
N GLY A 106 11.76 8.47 -49.42
CA GLY A 106 10.54 7.72 -49.75
C GLY A 106 9.31 8.12 -48.94
N ILE A 107 9.29 9.32 -48.35
CA ILE A 107 8.13 9.81 -47.61
C ILE A 107 6.97 10.11 -48.57
N PRO A 108 5.74 9.61 -48.31
CA PRO A 108 4.57 9.90 -49.14
C PRO A 108 4.34 11.41 -49.28
N GLU A 109 4.01 11.87 -50.49
CA GLU A 109 3.93 13.31 -50.81
C GLU A 109 2.96 14.08 -49.90
N LYS A 110 1.84 13.46 -49.53
CA LYS A 110 0.85 14.02 -48.58
C LYS A 110 1.40 14.26 -47.16
N LEU A 111 2.47 13.56 -46.77
CA LEU A 111 3.08 13.67 -45.44
C LEU A 111 4.25 14.65 -45.39
N ILE A 112 4.79 15.04 -46.55
CA ILE A 112 5.97 15.92 -46.62
C ILE A 112 5.74 17.24 -45.88
N PRO A 113 4.63 17.98 -46.06
CA PRO A 113 4.42 19.25 -45.35
C PRO A 113 4.42 19.11 -43.81
N HIS A 114 4.13 17.92 -43.29
CA HIS A 114 4.13 17.62 -41.86
C HIS A 114 5.49 17.17 -41.32
N LYS A 115 6.46 16.90 -42.20
CA LYS A 115 7.79 16.39 -41.85
C LYS A 115 8.93 17.33 -42.25
N VAL A 116 8.66 18.37 -43.05
CA VAL A 116 9.63 19.44 -43.33
C VAL A 116 9.95 20.16 -42.03
N PHE A 117 11.25 20.36 -41.81
CA PHE A 117 11.74 21.04 -40.63
C PHE A 117 12.82 22.04 -41.04
N THR A 118 12.64 23.32 -40.72
CA THR A 118 13.62 24.36 -41.07
C THR A 118 14.75 24.39 -40.04
N GLY A 119 15.99 24.26 -40.52
CA GLY A 119 17.21 24.43 -39.74
C GLY A 119 17.44 25.91 -39.36
N ASP A 120 18.72 26.29 -39.19
CA ASP A 120 19.14 27.62 -38.75
C ASP A 120 18.57 28.02 -37.37
N ARG A 121 18.52 27.06 -36.45
CA ARG A 121 18.07 27.29 -35.07
C ARG A 121 19.26 27.34 -34.12
N PRO A 122 19.45 28.45 -33.38
CA PRO A 122 20.65 28.64 -32.56
C PRO A 122 20.69 27.65 -31.41
N SER A 123 21.80 26.93 -31.28
CA SER A 123 22.06 26.06 -30.14
C SER A 123 23.54 26.00 -29.77
N ASN A 124 23.82 25.75 -28.49
CA ASN A 124 25.16 25.46 -27.98
C ASN A 124 25.20 24.02 -27.46
N SER A 125 26.37 23.39 -27.55
CA SER A 125 26.63 22.08 -26.94
C SER A 125 27.79 22.17 -25.96
N LEU A 126 27.52 21.84 -24.70
CA LEU A 126 28.48 21.83 -23.60
C LEU A 126 28.70 20.40 -23.14
N LEU A 127 29.90 19.86 -23.39
CA LEU A 127 30.27 18.50 -23.01
C LEU A 127 31.28 18.51 -21.86
N LEU A 128 30.81 18.26 -20.64
CA LEU A 128 31.63 18.24 -19.43
C LEU A 128 32.23 16.85 -19.16
N PRO A 129 33.35 16.73 -18.42
CA PRO A 129 34.00 15.43 -18.17
C PRO A 129 33.11 14.44 -17.40
N VAL A 130 32.55 14.85 -16.26
CA VAL A 130 31.71 14.03 -15.39
C VAL A 130 30.77 14.93 -14.60
N CYS A 131 29.60 14.41 -14.23
CA CYS A 131 28.66 15.15 -13.39
C CYS A 131 29.10 15.07 -11.92
N ASP A 132 29.99 15.97 -11.51
CA ASP A 132 30.45 16.11 -10.12
C ASP A 132 30.27 17.55 -9.61
N PRO A 133 30.43 17.81 -8.30
CA PRO A 133 30.25 19.16 -7.75
C PRO A 133 31.15 20.22 -8.39
N TYR A 134 32.36 19.86 -8.81
CA TYR A 134 33.32 20.80 -9.40
C TYR A 134 32.86 21.27 -10.79
N ASN A 135 32.55 20.32 -11.67
CA ASN A 135 32.10 20.61 -13.03
C ASN A 135 30.72 21.29 -13.04
N LEU A 136 29.84 20.93 -12.12
CA LEU A 136 28.59 21.67 -11.91
C LEU A 136 28.84 23.10 -11.41
N GLY A 137 29.82 23.32 -10.54
CA GLY A 137 30.24 24.64 -10.08
C GLY A 137 30.77 25.52 -11.21
N LEU A 138 31.60 24.97 -12.12
CA LEU A 138 32.07 25.67 -13.31
C LEU A 138 30.90 26.08 -14.22
N LEU A 139 29.95 25.17 -14.41
CA LEU A 139 28.76 25.45 -15.19
C LEU A 139 27.91 26.56 -14.54
N LEU A 140 27.69 26.52 -13.22
CA LEU A 140 26.99 27.59 -12.50
C LEU A 140 27.68 28.93 -12.68
N ALA A 141 29.00 28.99 -12.48
CA ALA A 141 29.77 30.22 -12.63
C ALA A 141 29.66 30.82 -14.05
N LEU A 142 29.59 29.99 -15.10
CA LEU A 142 29.37 30.45 -16.47
C LEU A 142 28.02 31.17 -16.60
N TYR A 143 26.94 30.60 -16.06
CA TYR A 143 25.61 31.20 -16.12
C TYR A 143 25.49 32.45 -15.24
N GLU A 144 26.08 32.44 -14.03
CA GLU A 144 26.17 33.63 -13.16
C GLU A 144 26.91 34.78 -13.82
N HIS A 145 28.05 34.50 -14.44
CA HIS A 145 28.82 35.49 -15.16
C HIS A 145 28.02 36.06 -16.32
N ARG A 146 27.33 35.21 -17.10
CA ARG A 146 26.45 35.64 -18.19
C ARG A 146 25.35 36.58 -17.67
N THR A 147 24.64 36.17 -16.62
CA THR A 147 23.56 36.97 -16.01
C THR A 147 24.07 38.32 -15.53
N ALA A 148 25.21 38.36 -14.84
CA ALA A 148 25.81 39.61 -14.37
C ALA A 148 26.21 40.55 -15.53
N VAL A 149 26.91 40.02 -16.53
CA VAL A 149 27.32 40.79 -17.71
C VAL A 149 26.12 41.35 -18.46
N GLN A 150 25.07 40.55 -18.65
CA GLN A 150 23.81 41.01 -19.26
C GLN A 150 23.18 42.15 -18.48
N GLY A 151 23.10 42.04 -17.15
CA GLY A 151 22.57 43.09 -16.28
C GLY A 151 23.36 44.40 -16.43
N TRP A 152 24.69 44.33 -16.46
CA TRP A 152 25.55 45.50 -16.63
C TRP A 152 25.44 46.13 -18.02
N VAL A 153 25.53 45.32 -19.08
CA VAL A 153 25.49 45.81 -20.47
C VAL A 153 24.14 46.43 -20.80
N TRP A 154 23.05 45.89 -20.27
CA TRP A 154 21.70 46.40 -20.49
C TRP A 154 21.25 47.41 -19.42
N ASN A 155 22.14 47.79 -18.50
CA ASN A 155 21.88 48.73 -17.41
C ASN A 155 20.66 48.36 -16.55
N ILE A 156 20.39 47.06 -16.38
CA ILE A 156 19.24 46.55 -15.63
C ILE A 156 19.45 46.73 -14.13
N ASN A 157 18.43 47.22 -13.42
CA ASN A 157 18.43 47.17 -11.96
C ASN A 157 18.03 45.78 -11.46
N SER A 158 19.01 44.90 -11.29
CA SER A 158 18.75 43.53 -10.82
C SER A 158 18.19 43.44 -9.41
N PHE A 159 18.27 44.52 -8.63
CA PHE A 159 17.74 44.58 -7.27
C PHE A 159 16.28 45.07 -7.21
N ASP A 160 15.67 45.47 -8.33
CA ASP A 160 14.26 45.83 -8.36
C ASP A 160 13.37 44.60 -8.16
N GLN A 161 12.80 44.42 -6.97
CA GLN A 161 11.96 43.26 -6.63
C GLN A 161 10.48 43.60 -6.45
N TRP A 162 10.01 44.73 -6.98
CA TRP A 162 8.67 45.23 -6.67
C TRP A 162 7.53 44.23 -6.96
N GLY A 163 7.63 43.42 -8.03
CA GLY A 163 6.64 42.39 -8.35
C GLY A 163 6.50 41.31 -7.26
N VAL A 164 7.62 40.91 -6.64
CA VAL A 164 7.64 39.93 -5.54
C VAL A 164 7.15 40.57 -4.24
N GLU A 165 7.61 41.79 -3.95
CA GLU A 165 7.21 42.53 -2.76
C GLU A 165 5.71 42.84 -2.72
N LEU A 166 5.13 43.25 -3.85
CA LEU A 166 3.68 43.43 -3.96
C LEU A 166 2.93 42.12 -3.70
N GLY A 167 3.41 41.00 -4.25
CA GLY A 167 2.87 39.67 -3.98
C GLY A 167 2.90 39.29 -2.50
N LYS A 168 4.02 39.55 -1.80
CA LYS A 168 4.15 39.33 -0.34
C LYS A 168 3.15 40.18 0.43
N VAL A 169 3.04 41.48 0.11
CA VAL A 169 2.09 42.40 0.77
C VAL A 169 0.64 41.93 0.59
N LEU A 170 0.26 41.53 -0.63
CA LEU A 170 -1.08 40.99 -0.90
C LEU A 170 -1.30 39.64 -0.21
N GLY A 171 -0.28 38.78 -0.15
CA GLY A 171 -0.30 37.51 0.57
C GLY A 171 -0.56 37.67 2.07
N VAL A 172 0.02 38.69 2.72
CA VAL A 172 -0.26 39.03 4.11
C VAL A 172 -1.74 39.39 4.31
N LYS A 173 -2.34 40.15 3.38
CA LYS A 173 -3.78 40.48 3.42
C LYS A 173 -4.65 39.24 3.29
N VAL A 174 -4.35 38.35 2.34
CA VAL A 174 -5.05 37.07 2.16
C VAL A 174 -4.94 36.20 3.41
N ARG A 175 -3.74 36.08 3.98
CA ARG A 175 -3.51 35.30 5.21
C ARG A 175 -4.34 35.82 6.38
N LYS A 176 -4.39 37.15 6.55
CA LYS A 176 -5.22 37.79 7.59
C LYS A 176 -6.70 37.43 7.38
N TYR A 177 -7.23 37.63 6.18
CA TYR A 177 -8.62 37.28 5.85
C TYR A 177 -8.92 35.81 6.13
N LEU A 178 -8.08 34.87 5.67
CA LEU A 178 -8.30 33.43 5.90
C LEU A 178 -8.30 33.08 7.40
N SER A 179 -7.43 33.71 8.18
CA SER A 179 -7.37 33.50 9.63
C SER A 179 -8.61 34.03 10.34
N GLU A 180 -9.13 35.18 9.92
CA GLU A 180 -10.35 35.76 10.46
C GLU A 180 -11.53 34.87 10.03
N ALA A 181 -11.67 34.59 8.74
CA ALA A 181 -12.85 33.91 8.18
C ALA A 181 -13.07 32.52 8.81
N ARG A 182 -11.99 31.80 9.15
CA ARG A 182 -12.05 30.53 9.89
C ARG A 182 -12.55 30.67 11.34
N LYS A 183 -12.47 31.86 11.93
CA LYS A 183 -13.03 32.20 13.25
C LYS A 183 -14.46 32.73 13.14
N GLY A 184 -15.08 32.69 11.96
CA GLY A 184 -16.45 33.14 11.73
C GLY A 184 -16.60 34.63 11.47
N SER A 185 -15.50 35.38 11.29
CA SER A 185 -15.51 36.81 10.98
C SER A 185 -14.59 37.06 9.79
N GLY A 186 -14.97 37.80 8.75
CA GLY A 186 -14.00 38.01 7.66
C GLY A 186 -14.59 38.81 6.52
N ASP A 187 -13.93 39.91 6.17
CA ASP A 187 -14.37 40.77 5.10
C ASP A 187 -13.56 40.53 3.83
N ALA A 188 -14.23 40.00 2.81
CA ALA A 188 -13.63 39.76 1.50
C ALA A 188 -13.77 40.96 0.54
N SER A 189 -14.40 42.07 0.95
CA SER A 189 -14.72 43.22 0.10
C SER A 189 -13.49 43.86 -0.54
N GLY A 190 -12.34 43.79 0.14
CA GLY A 190 -11.06 44.31 -0.33
C GLY A 190 -10.34 43.46 -1.39
N PHE A 191 -10.88 42.30 -1.76
CA PHE A 191 -10.29 41.43 -2.78
C PHE A 191 -11.06 41.48 -4.10
N GLN A 192 -10.39 41.17 -5.20
CA GLN A 192 -11.07 40.98 -6.48
C GLN A 192 -12.10 39.86 -6.38
N LYS A 193 -13.25 40.03 -7.05
CA LYS A 193 -14.38 39.07 -6.98
C LYS A 193 -13.98 37.61 -7.26
N PRO A 194 -13.13 37.29 -8.27
CA PRO A 194 -12.70 35.91 -8.50
C PRO A 194 -11.87 35.35 -7.33
N THR A 195 -10.92 36.13 -6.81
CA THR A 195 -10.09 35.74 -5.66
C THR A 195 -10.95 35.51 -4.42
N ALA A 196 -11.89 36.39 -4.13
CA ALA A 196 -12.84 36.23 -3.03
C ALA A 196 -13.66 34.94 -3.17
N LYS A 197 -14.16 34.65 -4.37
CA LYS A 197 -14.94 33.43 -4.65
C LYS A 197 -14.11 32.15 -4.48
N LEU A 198 -12.85 32.15 -4.94
CA LEU A 198 -11.94 31.01 -4.77
C LEU A 198 -11.57 30.78 -3.30
N MET A 199 -11.27 31.85 -2.55
CA MET A 199 -11.00 31.73 -1.11
C MET A 199 -12.23 31.24 -0.35
N SER A 200 -13.43 31.72 -0.70
CA SER A 200 -14.68 31.23 -0.14
C SER A 200 -14.88 29.75 -0.45
N ALA A 201 -14.71 29.33 -1.70
CA ALA A 201 -14.80 27.92 -2.10
C ALA A 201 -13.80 27.04 -1.34
N MET A 202 -12.57 27.52 -1.12
CA MET A 202 -11.55 26.82 -0.32
C MET A 202 -11.91 26.73 1.16
N LEU A 203 -12.56 27.76 1.73
CA LEU A 203 -13.01 27.78 3.13
C LEU A 203 -14.25 26.90 3.35
N THR A 204 -15.10 26.75 2.33
CA THR A 204 -16.26 25.85 2.34
C THR A 204 -15.95 24.45 1.85
N ALA A 205 -14.76 24.23 1.27
CA ALA A 205 -14.31 22.91 0.86
C ALA A 205 -14.18 22.04 2.12
N PRO A 206 -14.69 20.78 2.09
CA PRO A 206 -14.47 19.85 3.19
C PRO A 206 -12.97 19.74 3.46
N GLN A 207 -12.55 20.05 4.68
CA GLN A 207 -11.19 19.70 5.11
C GLN A 207 -11.06 18.17 4.99
N ALA A 208 -9.89 17.66 4.60
CA ALA A 208 -9.60 16.25 4.79
C ALA A 208 -9.77 15.95 6.30
N GLY A 209 -10.80 15.17 6.65
CA GLY A 209 -11.41 15.15 7.99
C GLY A 209 -12.83 15.72 8.04
N GLY A 210 -13.62 15.57 6.97
CA GLY A 210 -15.04 15.92 6.95
C GLY A 210 -15.85 15.11 7.97
N ASP A 211 -17.11 15.51 8.19
CA ASP A 211 -18.03 14.96 9.19
C ASP A 211 -17.81 13.46 9.41
N ASP A 212 -17.40 13.11 10.63
CA ASP A 212 -17.08 11.74 11.06
C ASP A 212 -18.35 10.92 11.31
N ARG A 213 -19.49 11.42 10.87
CA ARG A 213 -20.78 10.75 10.95
C ARG A 213 -20.98 9.75 9.82
N ILE A 214 -21.65 8.67 10.16
CA ILE A 214 -22.08 7.63 9.23
C ILE A 214 -23.19 8.18 8.34
N VAL A 215 -22.99 8.19 7.03
CA VAL A 215 -23.99 8.60 6.04
C VAL A 215 -24.74 7.40 5.49
N MET A 216 -24.03 6.28 5.27
CA MET A 216 -24.61 5.05 4.74
C MET A 216 -23.86 3.83 5.27
N ILE A 217 -24.59 2.73 5.46
CA ILE A 217 -24.03 1.39 5.62
C ILE A 217 -24.75 0.49 4.63
N ARG A 218 -23.99 -0.31 3.87
CA ARG A 218 -24.54 -1.29 2.93
C ARG A 218 -23.75 -2.60 3.01
N ALA A 219 -24.46 -3.70 3.21
CA ALA A 219 -23.90 -5.04 3.22
C ALA A 219 -24.20 -5.82 1.93
N ARG A 220 -23.34 -6.78 1.63
CA ARG A 220 -23.47 -7.75 0.54
C ARG A 220 -22.92 -9.12 0.93
N GLU A 221 -23.36 -10.15 0.21
CA GLU A 221 -22.79 -11.50 0.28
C GLU A 221 -21.59 -11.60 -0.67
N ILE A 222 -20.45 -12.08 -0.17
CA ILE A 222 -19.23 -12.40 -0.93
C ILE A 222 -18.79 -13.84 -0.61
N TYR A 223 -17.70 -14.32 -1.20
CA TYR A 223 -17.13 -15.64 -0.91
C TYR A 223 -15.84 -15.54 -0.12
N ASP A 224 -15.66 -16.43 0.86
CA ASP A 224 -14.43 -16.61 1.62
C ASP A 224 -13.39 -17.48 0.86
N SER A 225 -12.24 -17.72 1.47
CA SER A 225 -11.15 -18.52 0.88
C SER A 225 -11.53 -19.97 0.54
N ARG A 226 -12.59 -20.50 1.15
CA ARG A 226 -13.09 -21.87 0.95
C ARG A 226 -14.28 -21.90 -0.01
N GLY A 227 -14.64 -20.75 -0.59
CA GLY A 227 -15.80 -20.61 -1.45
C GLY A 227 -17.14 -20.69 -0.69
N ASN A 228 -17.15 -20.55 0.63
CA ASN A 228 -18.41 -20.38 1.37
C ASN A 228 -18.82 -18.90 1.39
N PRO A 229 -20.13 -18.60 1.46
CA PRO A 229 -20.59 -17.21 1.61
C PRO A 229 -20.10 -16.57 2.90
N THR A 230 -19.81 -15.28 2.85
CA THR A 230 -19.59 -14.43 4.03
C THR A 230 -20.07 -13.00 3.77
N VAL A 231 -20.10 -12.19 4.82
CA VAL A 231 -20.63 -10.82 4.80
C VAL A 231 -19.50 -9.82 4.52
N GLU A 232 -19.76 -8.86 3.64
CA GLU A 232 -18.96 -7.65 3.45
C GLU A 232 -19.82 -6.41 3.63
N VAL A 233 -19.28 -5.40 4.33
CA VAL A 233 -19.93 -4.12 4.60
C VAL A 233 -19.11 -2.98 3.99
N ASP A 234 -19.80 -2.07 3.32
CA ASP A 234 -19.32 -0.72 3.02
C ASP A 234 -20.01 0.28 3.96
N LEU A 235 -19.20 1.03 4.71
CA LEU A 235 -19.62 2.17 5.50
C LEU A 235 -19.12 3.44 4.81
N VAL A 236 -19.99 4.43 4.64
CA VAL A 236 -19.67 5.70 3.99
C VAL A 236 -19.86 6.85 4.97
N THR A 237 -18.86 7.71 5.04
CA THR A 237 -18.95 9.06 5.64
C THR A 237 -19.11 10.09 4.53
N GLU A 238 -19.26 11.37 4.85
CA GLU A 238 -19.36 12.45 3.85
C GLU A 238 -18.18 12.49 2.87
N THR A 239 -17.02 11.90 3.24
CA THR A 239 -15.77 12.05 2.47
C THR A 239 -15.18 10.75 1.97
N SER A 240 -15.59 9.58 2.47
CA SER A 240 -14.90 8.33 2.19
C SER A 240 -15.76 7.09 2.41
N LEU A 241 -15.36 5.99 1.76
CA LEU A 241 -15.92 4.66 1.92
C LEU A 241 -14.92 3.74 2.62
N PHE A 242 -15.40 2.98 3.60
CA PHE A 242 -14.63 2.04 4.42
C PHE A 242 -15.25 0.65 4.33
N ARG A 243 -14.43 -0.34 3.98
CA ARG A 243 -14.89 -1.70 3.71
C ARG A 243 -14.36 -2.70 4.73
N ALA A 244 -15.19 -3.65 5.11
CA ALA A 244 -14.81 -4.77 5.95
C ALA A 244 -15.54 -6.05 5.53
N ALA A 245 -14.78 -7.14 5.39
CA ALA A 245 -15.31 -8.50 5.25
C ALA A 245 -14.99 -9.28 6.53
N VAL A 246 -15.88 -10.21 6.89
CA VAL A 246 -15.67 -11.08 8.08
C VAL A 246 -15.29 -12.50 7.67
N PRO A 247 -14.41 -13.16 8.45
CA PRO A 247 -14.16 -14.58 8.24
C PRO A 247 -15.37 -15.41 8.67
N SER A 248 -15.51 -16.58 8.06
CA SER A 248 -16.45 -17.62 8.51
C SER A 248 -15.91 -18.32 9.76
N GLY A 249 -16.76 -18.58 10.75
CA GLY A 249 -16.45 -19.53 11.82
C GLY A 249 -16.66 -20.98 11.33
N ALA A 250 -15.82 -21.91 11.77
CA ALA A 250 -16.03 -23.35 11.55
C ALA A 250 -16.49 -24.06 12.84
N SER A 251 -16.07 -23.56 14.00
CA SER A 251 -16.43 -24.10 15.31
C SER A 251 -17.80 -23.60 15.75
N THR A 252 -18.70 -24.52 16.12
CA THR A 252 -20.01 -24.22 16.71
C THR A 252 -19.97 -24.44 18.22
N GLY A 253 -18.96 -23.89 18.89
CA GLY A 253 -18.79 -24.02 20.33
C GLY A 253 -19.99 -23.43 21.10
N ILE A 254 -20.36 -24.05 22.22
CA ILE A 254 -21.48 -23.58 23.09
C ILE A 254 -21.22 -22.21 23.75
N TYR A 255 -19.98 -21.75 23.74
CA TYR A 255 -19.53 -20.50 24.34
C TYR A 255 -19.48 -19.33 23.35
N GLU A 256 -19.35 -19.62 22.06
CA GLU A 256 -18.99 -18.65 21.04
C GLU A 256 -20.17 -17.73 20.65
N ALA A 257 -19.84 -16.58 20.06
CA ALA A 257 -20.84 -15.77 19.41
C ALA A 257 -21.28 -16.43 18.10
N LEU A 258 -22.59 -16.50 17.86
CA LEU A 258 -23.14 -17.36 16.81
C LEU A 258 -23.19 -16.63 15.46
N GLU A 259 -22.54 -17.22 14.46
CA GLU A 259 -22.70 -16.82 13.08
C GLU A 259 -24.13 -17.08 12.60
N LEU A 260 -24.72 -16.14 11.85
CA LEU A 260 -26.05 -16.34 11.26
C LEU A 260 -25.94 -16.81 9.81
N ARG A 261 -26.43 -18.02 9.54
CA ARG A 261 -26.56 -18.64 8.21
C ARG A 261 -28.03 -18.76 7.79
N ASP A 262 -28.28 -18.80 6.49
CA ASP A 262 -29.62 -18.87 5.90
C ASP A 262 -30.32 -20.20 6.22
N GLY A 263 -29.57 -21.31 6.28
CA GLY A 263 -30.11 -22.66 6.52
C GLY A 263 -30.90 -23.25 5.34
N ASP A 264 -30.97 -22.53 4.22
CA ASP A 264 -31.62 -22.99 2.99
C ASP A 264 -30.76 -24.04 2.28
N LYS A 265 -31.11 -25.32 2.45
CA LYS A 265 -30.38 -26.45 1.84
C LYS A 265 -30.37 -26.40 0.31
N THR A 266 -31.28 -25.67 -0.32
CA THR A 266 -31.35 -25.56 -1.79
C THR A 266 -30.34 -24.55 -2.34
N ARG A 267 -29.77 -23.68 -1.49
CA ARG A 267 -28.82 -22.64 -1.89
C ARG A 267 -27.54 -22.71 -1.05
N LEU A 268 -26.41 -22.90 -1.72
CA LEU A 268 -25.08 -22.91 -1.09
C LEU A 268 -25.02 -23.84 0.15
N LEU A 269 -25.71 -24.99 0.05
CA LEU A 269 -25.76 -26.03 1.07
C LEU A 269 -26.21 -25.53 2.46
N GLY A 270 -27.06 -24.49 2.51
CA GLY A 270 -27.52 -23.88 3.76
C GLY A 270 -26.56 -22.84 4.36
N LYS A 271 -25.40 -22.59 3.73
CA LYS A 271 -24.36 -21.68 4.23
C LYS A 271 -24.50 -20.24 3.75
N GLY A 272 -25.58 -19.91 3.06
CA GLY A 272 -25.90 -18.53 2.69
C GLY A 272 -25.89 -17.56 3.86
N VAL A 273 -25.68 -16.27 3.61
CA VAL A 273 -25.66 -15.20 4.64
C VAL A 273 -26.61 -14.04 4.31
N LEU A 274 -27.62 -14.25 3.46
CA LEU A 274 -28.56 -13.19 3.08
C LEU A 274 -29.37 -12.68 4.27
N LYS A 275 -29.68 -13.51 5.27
CA LYS A 275 -30.30 -13.07 6.52
C LYS A 275 -29.42 -12.09 7.30
N ALA A 276 -28.11 -12.38 7.41
CA ALA A 276 -27.17 -11.48 8.06
C ALA A 276 -27.01 -10.16 7.29
N VAL A 277 -26.96 -10.23 5.96
CA VAL A 277 -26.95 -9.04 5.07
C VAL A 277 -28.21 -8.19 5.25
N ALA A 278 -29.39 -8.82 5.30
CA ALA A 278 -30.65 -8.13 5.55
C ALA A 278 -30.68 -7.48 6.94
N ASN A 279 -30.22 -8.17 7.99
CA ASN A 279 -30.11 -7.60 9.34
C ASN A 279 -29.24 -6.33 9.35
N ILE A 280 -28.14 -6.29 8.59
CA ILE A 280 -27.32 -5.07 8.50
C ILE A 280 -28.09 -3.96 7.78
N ASN A 281 -28.63 -4.25 6.60
CA ASN A 281 -29.24 -3.23 5.74
C ASN A 281 -30.54 -2.66 6.34
N ASP A 282 -31.34 -3.50 6.98
CA ASP A 282 -32.71 -3.17 7.37
C ASP A 282 -32.83 -2.83 8.87
N ILE A 283 -31.90 -3.30 9.71
CA ILE A 283 -31.96 -3.12 11.17
C ILE A 283 -30.79 -2.28 11.69
N ILE A 284 -29.55 -2.67 11.40
CA ILE A 284 -28.36 -1.98 11.96
C ILE A 284 -28.16 -0.63 11.28
N ALA A 285 -28.13 -0.58 9.94
CA ALA A 285 -27.81 0.63 9.19
C ALA A 285 -28.71 1.82 9.55
N PRO A 286 -30.06 1.70 9.59
CA PRO A 286 -30.93 2.83 9.93
C PRO A 286 -30.72 3.37 11.35
N LYS A 287 -30.14 2.57 12.25
CA LYS A 287 -29.90 2.95 13.65
C LYS A 287 -28.55 3.63 13.87
N LEU A 288 -27.56 3.38 13.01
CA LEU A 288 -26.22 3.94 13.15
C LEU A 288 -25.98 5.18 12.28
N ILE A 289 -26.80 5.42 11.25
CA ILE A 289 -26.72 6.63 10.41
C ILE A 289 -26.80 7.89 11.30
N GLY A 290 -25.89 8.83 11.06
CA GLY A 290 -25.74 10.07 11.80
C GLY A 290 -24.87 9.95 13.06
N MET A 291 -24.48 8.74 13.48
CA MET A 291 -23.57 8.56 14.63
C MET A 291 -22.09 8.70 14.22
N LYS A 292 -21.23 9.06 15.17
CA LYS A 292 -19.80 9.29 14.91
C LYS A 292 -19.00 7.99 14.89
N VAL A 293 -18.22 7.77 13.84
CA VAL A 293 -17.39 6.57 13.68
C VAL A 293 -16.27 6.45 14.73
N THR A 294 -15.94 7.54 15.42
CA THR A 294 -14.92 7.56 16.48
C THR A 294 -15.42 6.96 17.80
N GLU A 295 -16.74 6.74 17.96
CA GLU A 295 -17.37 6.22 19.17
C GLU A 295 -17.53 4.69 19.14
N GLN A 296 -16.45 3.97 18.81
CA GLN A 296 -16.43 2.51 18.61
C GLN A 296 -17.20 1.74 19.69
N ALA A 297 -16.85 1.96 20.97
CA ALA A 297 -17.46 1.24 22.09
C ALA A 297 -18.97 1.51 22.24
N THR A 298 -19.41 2.73 21.94
CA THR A 298 -20.84 3.11 21.97
C THR A 298 -21.61 2.38 20.88
N LEU A 299 -21.08 2.38 19.66
CA LEU A 299 -21.68 1.75 18.49
C LEU A 299 -21.75 0.22 18.65
N ASP A 300 -20.66 -0.39 19.13
CA ASP A 300 -20.60 -1.84 19.37
C ASP A 300 -21.61 -2.26 20.47
N LYS A 301 -21.70 -1.50 21.56
CA LYS A 301 -22.70 -1.75 22.62
C LYS A 301 -24.13 -1.58 22.13
N LEU A 302 -24.40 -0.57 21.31
CA LEU A 302 -25.72 -0.38 20.71
C LEU A 302 -26.11 -1.61 19.87
N MET A 303 -25.22 -2.11 19.02
CA MET A 303 -25.48 -3.31 18.21
C MET A 303 -25.67 -4.57 19.07
N VAL A 304 -24.80 -4.80 20.06
CA VAL A 304 -24.80 -6.03 20.87
C VAL A 304 -25.90 -6.03 21.93
N GLU A 305 -26.03 -4.96 22.71
CA GLU A 305 -26.88 -4.95 23.90
C GLU A 305 -28.33 -4.55 23.58
N GLN A 306 -28.54 -3.63 22.64
CA GLN A 306 -29.87 -3.05 22.37
C GLN A 306 -30.52 -3.58 21.10
N LEU A 307 -29.79 -3.68 19.99
CA LEU A 307 -30.36 -4.14 18.72
C LEU A 307 -30.47 -5.67 18.68
N ASP A 308 -29.41 -6.37 19.06
CA ASP A 308 -29.39 -7.83 19.16
C ASP A 308 -30.01 -8.31 20.47
N GLY A 309 -29.35 -8.03 21.61
CA GLY A 309 -29.85 -8.34 22.95
C GLY A 309 -29.83 -9.83 23.35
N SER A 310 -29.36 -10.74 22.49
CA SER A 310 -29.34 -12.18 22.77
C SER A 310 -28.18 -12.59 23.67
N LYS A 311 -28.46 -13.50 24.61
CA LYS A 311 -27.50 -14.02 25.58
C LYS A 311 -27.53 -15.54 25.65
N ASN A 312 -26.40 -16.13 26.06
CA ASN A 312 -26.30 -17.47 26.62
C ASN A 312 -25.83 -17.39 28.08
N GLU A 313 -25.54 -18.52 28.72
CA GLU A 313 -25.05 -18.58 30.11
C GLU A 313 -23.72 -17.84 30.33
N TRP A 314 -22.98 -17.55 29.26
CA TRP A 314 -21.62 -17.01 29.27
C TRP A 314 -21.52 -15.55 28.84
N GLY A 315 -22.59 -14.97 28.30
CA GLY A 315 -22.62 -13.57 27.86
C GLY A 315 -23.49 -13.34 26.64
N TRP A 316 -23.12 -12.33 25.84
CA TRP A 316 -23.84 -11.94 24.64
C TRP A 316 -23.53 -12.88 23.47
N SER A 317 -24.53 -13.66 23.04
CA SER A 317 -24.37 -14.68 21.99
C SER A 317 -24.51 -14.13 20.58
N LYS A 318 -25.15 -12.96 20.42
CA LYS A 318 -25.33 -12.26 19.12
C LYS A 318 -26.12 -13.09 18.09
N SER A 319 -26.94 -14.03 18.55
CA SER A 319 -27.64 -15.01 17.72
C SER A 319 -28.81 -14.44 16.92
N LYS A 320 -29.34 -13.28 17.32
CA LYS A 320 -30.51 -12.66 16.66
C LYS A 320 -30.11 -11.94 15.37
N LEU A 321 -29.08 -11.10 15.43
CA LEU A 321 -28.57 -10.36 14.28
C LEU A 321 -27.48 -11.12 13.53
N GLY A 322 -26.73 -11.97 14.25
CA GLY A 322 -25.58 -12.70 13.74
C GLY A 322 -24.27 -12.02 14.14
N ALA A 323 -23.34 -12.80 14.70
CA ALA A 323 -22.00 -12.32 15.05
C ALA A 323 -21.24 -11.80 13.82
N ASN A 324 -21.40 -12.46 12.67
CA ASN A 324 -20.87 -12.03 11.37
C ASN A 324 -21.41 -10.66 10.95
N ALA A 325 -22.70 -10.38 11.18
CA ALA A 325 -23.30 -9.10 10.85
C ALA A 325 -22.73 -7.95 11.70
N ILE A 326 -22.69 -8.15 13.02
CA ILE A 326 -22.18 -7.14 13.97
C ILE A 326 -20.70 -6.88 13.73
N LEU A 327 -19.89 -7.93 13.56
CA LEU A 327 -18.45 -7.80 13.37
C LEU A 327 -18.11 -7.05 12.07
N ALA A 328 -18.84 -7.31 10.98
CA ALA A 328 -18.59 -6.65 9.71
C ALA A 328 -18.78 -5.13 9.82
N VAL A 329 -19.87 -4.70 10.46
CA VAL A 329 -20.16 -3.28 10.70
C VAL A 329 -19.12 -2.68 11.67
N SER A 330 -18.82 -3.36 12.78
CA SER A 330 -17.83 -2.94 13.78
C SER A 330 -16.44 -2.69 13.18
N MET A 331 -15.97 -3.58 12.32
CA MET A 331 -14.68 -3.45 11.63
C MET A 331 -14.68 -2.33 10.59
N ALA A 332 -15.81 -2.05 9.93
CA ALA A 332 -15.92 -0.92 9.00
C ALA A 332 -15.91 0.42 9.75
N ILE A 333 -16.61 0.49 10.89
CA ILE A 333 -16.57 1.64 11.82
C ILE A 333 -15.13 1.87 12.30
N CYS A 334 -14.40 0.83 12.70
CA CYS A 334 -13.04 0.97 13.20
C CYS A 334 -12.09 1.57 12.15
N ARG A 335 -12.20 1.14 10.88
CA ARG A 335 -11.44 1.73 9.76
C ARG A 335 -11.82 3.19 9.52
N ALA A 336 -13.10 3.51 9.59
CA ALA A 336 -13.58 4.88 9.45
C ALA A 336 -13.10 5.77 10.61
N GLY A 337 -13.11 5.26 11.85
CA GLY A 337 -12.59 5.94 13.03
C GLY A 337 -11.10 6.24 12.94
N ALA A 338 -10.30 5.30 12.43
CA ALA A 338 -8.87 5.51 12.17
C ALA A 338 -8.63 6.64 11.16
N ALA A 339 -9.39 6.66 10.07
CA ALA A 339 -9.31 7.71 9.06
C ALA A 339 -9.79 9.07 9.57
N ALA A 340 -10.87 9.11 10.37
CA ALA A 340 -11.34 10.33 11.01
C ALA A 340 -10.30 10.92 11.97
N MET A 341 -9.54 10.06 12.66
CA MET A 341 -8.42 10.43 13.52
C MET A 341 -7.09 10.64 12.77
N GLN A 342 -7.07 10.45 11.44
CA GLN A 342 -5.89 10.58 10.59
C GLN A 342 -4.68 9.75 11.07
N VAL A 343 -4.94 8.56 11.61
CA VAL A 343 -3.91 7.62 12.05
C VAL A 343 -4.06 6.28 11.33
N PRO A 344 -2.98 5.50 11.17
CA PRO A 344 -3.09 4.12 10.70
C PRO A 344 -4.00 3.27 11.60
N LEU A 345 -4.68 2.28 11.01
CA LEU A 345 -5.62 1.41 11.72
C LEU A 345 -5.03 0.77 12.99
N TYR A 346 -3.80 0.26 12.92
CA TYR A 346 -3.15 -0.39 14.08
C TYR A 346 -2.96 0.59 15.25
N GLN A 347 -2.68 1.87 14.96
CA GLN A 347 -2.52 2.90 15.97
C GLN A 347 -3.88 3.29 16.57
N TYR A 348 -4.92 3.39 15.75
CA TYR A 348 -6.28 3.62 16.24
C TYR A 348 -6.75 2.49 17.17
N ILE A 349 -6.49 1.23 16.81
CA ILE A 349 -6.79 0.07 17.65
C ILE A 349 -6.01 0.15 18.97
N ALA A 350 -4.73 0.53 18.94
CA ALA A 350 -3.95 0.73 20.16
C ALA A 350 -4.55 1.81 21.07
N MET A 351 -5.01 2.93 20.49
CA MET A 351 -5.71 3.99 21.24
C MET A 351 -7.01 3.48 21.88
N LEU A 352 -7.83 2.75 21.12
CA LEU A 352 -9.06 2.13 21.64
C LEU A 352 -8.79 1.14 22.77
N ALA A 353 -7.69 0.40 22.69
CA ALA A 353 -7.26 -0.56 23.70
C ALA A 353 -6.52 0.09 24.89
N GLY A 354 -6.36 1.41 24.91
CA GLY A 354 -5.60 2.12 25.96
C GLY A 354 -4.12 1.74 25.99
N LYS A 355 -3.55 1.32 24.86
CA LYS A 355 -2.14 0.95 24.72
C LYS A 355 -1.29 2.16 24.26
N PRO A 356 0.00 2.22 24.64
CA PRO A 356 0.92 3.25 24.14
C PRO A 356 1.01 3.24 22.61
N THR A 357 1.25 4.42 22.03
CA THR A 357 1.35 4.62 20.56
C THR A 357 2.72 5.14 20.11
N ASP A 358 3.66 5.25 21.04
CA ASP A 358 5.06 5.64 20.82
C ASP A 358 5.94 4.45 20.42
N ARG A 359 5.54 3.23 20.78
CA ARG A 359 6.24 1.99 20.42
C ARG A 359 5.26 0.84 20.21
N PHE A 360 5.32 0.23 19.03
CA PHE A 360 4.55 -0.96 18.69
C PHE A 360 5.40 -2.22 18.77
N VAL A 361 4.75 -3.35 19.06
CA VAL A 361 5.37 -4.68 19.06
C VAL A 361 4.93 -5.40 17.80
N MET A 362 5.90 -5.87 17.01
CA MET A 362 5.61 -6.75 15.89
C MET A 362 5.44 -8.19 16.40
N PRO A 363 4.41 -8.92 15.96
CA PRO A 363 4.15 -10.28 16.44
C PRO A 363 5.17 -11.27 15.86
N VAL A 364 5.35 -12.41 16.53
CA VAL A 364 5.94 -13.60 15.90
C VAL A 364 4.83 -14.29 15.10
N PRO A 365 4.98 -14.48 13.78
CA PRO A 365 4.00 -15.23 13.00
C PRO A 365 4.04 -16.72 13.35
N SER A 366 2.85 -17.30 13.58
CA SER A 366 2.63 -18.75 13.66
C SER A 366 2.14 -19.23 12.30
N PHE A 367 2.98 -19.96 11.57
CA PHE A 367 2.60 -20.51 10.27
C PHE A 367 2.08 -21.92 10.46
N ASN A 368 0.82 -22.16 10.12
CA ASN A 368 0.32 -23.53 9.95
C ASN A 368 1.01 -24.16 8.72
N VAL A 369 1.62 -25.33 8.91
CA VAL A 369 2.43 -26.00 7.86
C VAL A 369 2.07 -27.46 7.64
N ILE A 370 1.49 -28.14 8.63
CA ILE A 370 0.97 -29.51 8.48
C ILE A 370 -0.42 -29.57 9.12
N ASN A 371 -1.40 -30.01 8.34
CA ASN A 371 -2.77 -30.20 8.75
C ASN A 371 -3.07 -31.65 9.12
N GLY A 372 -3.89 -31.82 10.14
CA GLY A 372 -4.48 -33.07 10.59
C GLY A 372 -5.90 -32.85 11.10
N GLY A 373 -6.35 -33.66 12.06
CA GLY A 373 -7.67 -33.52 12.67
C GLY A 373 -8.80 -33.48 11.65
N SER A 374 -9.76 -32.57 11.85
CA SER A 374 -10.90 -32.34 10.95
C SER A 374 -10.53 -31.53 9.70
N HIS A 375 -9.31 -30.96 9.63
CA HIS A 375 -8.81 -30.17 8.50
C HIS A 375 -8.13 -31.01 7.41
N ALA A 376 -7.89 -32.32 7.64
CA ALA A 376 -7.26 -33.21 6.67
C ALA A 376 -7.78 -34.66 6.75
N GLY A 377 -7.89 -35.30 5.59
CA GLY A 377 -8.28 -36.72 5.47
C GLY A 377 -7.18 -37.73 5.81
N ASN A 378 -6.04 -37.30 6.38
CA ASN A 378 -4.98 -38.19 6.85
C ASN A 378 -5.32 -38.80 8.22
N ARG A 379 -4.42 -39.59 8.82
CA ARG A 379 -4.64 -40.25 10.12
C ARG A 379 -4.36 -39.35 11.33
N LEU A 380 -3.73 -38.19 11.16
CA LEU A 380 -3.31 -37.32 12.27
C LEU A 380 -4.49 -36.86 13.12
N ALA A 381 -4.39 -37.03 14.44
CA ALA A 381 -5.39 -36.55 15.37
C ALA A 381 -5.28 -35.05 15.62
N CYS A 382 -4.07 -34.51 15.76
CA CYS A 382 -3.85 -33.08 15.97
C CYS A 382 -4.22 -32.29 14.72
N GLN A 383 -4.87 -31.14 14.91
CA GLN A 383 -5.41 -30.35 13.83
C GLN A 383 -4.32 -29.60 13.06
N GLU A 384 -3.37 -29.00 13.78
CA GLU A 384 -2.35 -28.15 13.16
C GLU A 384 -0.99 -28.34 13.83
N PHE A 385 0.05 -28.40 13.00
CA PHE A 385 1.43 -28.17 13.42
C PHE A 385 1.94 -26.88 12.79
N MET A 386 2.41 -25.99 13.65
CA MET A 386 2.85 -24.66 13.30
C MET A 386 4.35 -24.47 13.50
N ILE A 387 4.95 -23.61 12.68
CA ILE A 387 6.31 -23.09 12.93
C ILE A 387 6.25 -21.63 13.37
N LEU A 388 7.10 -21.28 14.33
CA LEU A 388 7.22 -19.95 14.92
C LEU A 388 8.68 -19.50 14.84
N PRO A 389 9.03 -18.58 13.92
CA PRO A 389 10.39 -18.05 13.79
C PRO A 389 10.81 -17.09 14.93
N THR A 390 10.84 -17.56 16.17
CA THR A 390 11.11 -16.73 17.36
C THR A 390 12.52 -16.15 17.41
N GLY A 391 13.47 -16.72 16.67
CA GLY A 391 14.86 -16.23 16.56
C GLY A 391 15.07 -15.17 15.48
N ALA A 392 14.01 -14.73 14.78
CA ALA A 392 14.09 -13.70 13.75
C ALA A 392 14.35 -12.31 14.33
N SER A 393 15.10 -11.47 13.61
CA SER A 393 15.42 -10.09 14.07
C SER A 393 14.32 -9.07 13.80
N SER A 394 13.35 -9.40 12.95
CA SER A 394 12.24 -8.55 12.54
C SER A 394 11.09 -9.39 11.98
N PHE A 395 9.89 -8.81 11.87
CA PHE A 395 8.76 -9.49 11.23
C PHE A 395 9.06 -9.90 9.78
N LYS A 396 9.74 -9.04 9.00
CA LYS A 396 10.14 -9.37 7.63
C LYS A 396 11.04 -10.62 7.61
N ASN A 397 12.04 -10.65 8.49
CA ASN A 397 12.92 -11.81 8.58
C ASN A 397 12.18 -13.07 9.08
N ALA A 398 11.18 -12.93 9.96
CA ALA A 398 10.32 -14.03 10.38
C ALA A 398 9.51 -14.61 9.20
N MET A 399 8.99 -13.75 8.32
CA MET A 399 8.30 -14.17 7.09
C MET A 399 9.23 -14.91 6.11
N GLU A 400 10.46 -14.42 5.92
CA GLU A 400 11.49 -15.08 5.09
C GLU A 400 11.81 -16.48 5.62
N ILE A 401 12.11 -16.60 6.92
CA ILE A 401 12.40 -17.88 7.57
C ILE A 401 11.20 -18.84 7.44
N GLY A 402 9.98 -18.37 7.74
CA GLY A 402 8.77 -19.18 7.64
C GLY A 402 8.54 -19.73 6.23
N ALA A 403 8.70 -18.88 5.21
CA ALA A 403 8.54 -19.27 3.81
C ALA A 403 9.61 -20.27 3.34
N GLU A 404 10.87 -20.06 3.72
CA GLU A 404 11.96 -20.98 3.38
C GLU A 404 11.78 -22.36 4.02
N VAL A 405 11.36 -22.41 5.29
CA VAL A 405 11.00 -23.67 5.96
C VAL A 405 9.79 -24.33 5.27
N TYR A 406 8.75 -23.59 4.93
CA TYR A 406 7.56 -24.11 4.25
C TYR A 406 7.87 -24.72 2.87
N HIS A 407 8.68 -24.06 2.04
CA HIS A 407 9.09 -24.59 0.74
C HIS A 407 10.06 -25.78 0.86
N THR A 408 10.92 -25.76 1.88
CA THR A 408 11.77 -26.92 2.20
C THR A 408 10.93 -28.11 2.64
N LEU A 409 9.93 -27.88 3.49
CA LEU A 409 8.97 -28.88 3.93
C LEU A 409 8.21 -29.49 2.76
N LYS A 410 7.72 -28.67 1.80
CA LYS A 410 7.11 -29.16 0.56
C LYS A 410 8.02 -30.15 -0.17
N SER A 411 9.32 -29.83 -0.26
CA SER A 411 10.30 -30.68 -0.95
C SER A 411 10.57 -31.99 -0.19
N VAL A 412 10.63 -31.94 1.14
CA VAL A 412 10.75 -33.13 2.00
C VAL A 412 9.52 -34.03 1.84
N ILE A 413 8.32 -33.45 1.91
CA ILE A 413 7.05 -34.16 1.75
C ILE A 413 6.96 -34.79 0.36
N LYS A 414 7.26 -34.03 -0.70
CA LYS A 414 7.27 -34.54 -2.08
C LYS A 414 8.14 -35.77 -2.23
N LYS A 415 9.32 -35.75 -1.62
CA LYS A 415 10.29 -36.84 -1.70
C LYS A 415 9.84 -38.08 -0.93
N LYS A 416 9.20 -37.91 0.23
CA LYS A 416 8.77 -39.03 1.10
C LYS A 416 7.41 -39.62 0.71
N TYR A 417 6.44 -38.77 0.40
CA TYR A 417 5.03 -39.14 0.26
C TYR A 417 4.48 -38.91 -1.15
N GLY A 418 5.29 -38.38 -2.07
CA GLY A 418 4.91 -38.13 -3.46
C GLY A 418 4.31 -36.74 -3.70
N GLN A 419 4.05 -36.43 -4.97
CA GLN A 419 3.61 -35.10 -5.43
C GLN A 419 2.24 -34.70 -4.87
N ASP A 420 1.32 -35.66 -4.73
CA ASP A 420 -0.07 -35.38 -4.29
C ASP A 420 -0.14 -34.98 -2.82
N ALA A 421 0.81 -35.44 -2.00
CA ALA A 421 0.94 -35.04 -0.60
C ALA A 421 1.34 -33.55 -0.41
N CYS A 422 1.71 -32.87 -1.50
CA CYS A 422 2.00 -31.44 -1.50
C CYS A 422 0.78 -30.55 -1.77
N ASN A 423 -0.40 -31.13 -1.91
CA ASN A 423 -1.65 -30.37 -1.89
C ASN A 423 -1.83 -29.73 -0.50
N VAL A 424 -2.49 -28.58 -0.49
CA VAL A 424 -2.68 -27.77 0.71
C VAL A 424 -4.12 -27.87 1.20
N GLY A 425 -4.31 -27.84 2.52
CA GLY A 425 -5.62 -27.72 3.15
C GLY A 425 -6.12 -26.28 3.19
N ASP A 426 -7.23 -26.07 3.91
CA ASP A 426 -7.95 -24.78 3.98
C ASP A 426 -7.07 -23.59 4.39
N GLU A 427 -6.05 -23.84 5.21
CA GLU A 427 -5.14 -22.82 5.76
C GLU A 427 -3.76 -22.79 5.12
N GLY A 428 -3.57 -23.53 4.01
CA GLY A 428 -2.30 -23.56 3.29
C GLY A 428 -1.26 -24.57 3.82
N GLY A 429 -1.50 -25.21 4.97
CA GLY A 429 -0.68 -26.33 5.45
C GLY A 429 -0.79 -27.58 4.56
N PHE A 430 0.25 -28.41 4.54
CA PHE A 430 0.24 -29.68 3.80
C PHE A 430 -0.53 -30.76 4.55
N ALA A 431 -1.09 -31.74 3.83
CA ALA A 431 -1.76 -32.89 4.41
C ALA A 431 -1.07 -34.22 4.02
N PRO A 432 0.19 -34.45 4.44
CA PRO A 432 0.87 -35.71 4.13
C PRO A 432 0.20 -36.89 4.81
N ASN A 433 0.31 -38.08 4.20
CA ASN A 433 -0.23 -39.33 4.75
C ASN A 433 0.71 -39.94 5.80
N VAL A 434 0.99 -39.18 6.85
CA VAL A 434 1.77 -39.63 8.00
C VAL A 434 0.92 -40.55 8.91
N GLN A 435 1.59 -41.49 9.56
CA GLN A 435 0.98 -42.53 10.38
C GLN A 435 0.64 -42.05 11.80
N ASP A 436 1.44 -41.13 12.34
CA ASP A 436 1.22 -40.52 13.65
C ASP A 436 1.80 -39.11 13.74
N ASN A 437 1.49 -38.43 14.85
CA ASN A 437 1.95 -37.07 15.12
C ASN A 437 3.49 -36.96 15.25
N ASN A 438 4.17 -38.02 15.72
CA ASN A 438 5.64 -37.99 15.84
C ASN A 438 6.29 -38.01 14.46
N GLU A 439 5.73 -38.75 13.50
CA GLU A 439 6.18 -38.74 12.12
C GLU A 439 6.03 -37.33 11.50
N ALA A 440 4.90 -36.66 11.73
CA ALA A 440 4.69 -35.28 11.31
C ALA A 440 5.76 -34.33 11.87
N LEU A 441 6.04 -34.43 13.17
CA LEU A 441 7.07 -33.63 13.85
C LEU A 441 8.47 -33.94 13.33
N ASN A 442 8.80 -35.20 13.07
CA ASN A 442 10.09 -35.60 12.50
C ASN A 442 10.30 -35.04 11.09
N VAL A 443 9.26 -35.08 10.24
CA VAL A 443 9.29 -34.47 8.90
C VAL A 443 9.47 -32.96 9.00
N LEU A 444 8.79 -32.32 9.95
CA LEU A 444 8.92 -30.88 10.19
C LEU A 444 10.32 -30.49 10.67
N MET A 445 10.89 -31.26 11.60
CA MET A 445 12.27 -31.04 12.08
C MET A 445 13.30 -31.24 10.97
N GLU A 446 13.12 -32.24 10.10
CA GLU A 446 13.97 -32.42 8.91
C GLU A 446 13.92 -31.20 7.99
N ALA A 447 12.75 -30.60 7.81
CA ALA A 447 12.59 -29.39 7.00
C ALA A 447 13.24 -28.16 7.64
N ILE A 448 13.08 -27.98 8.96
CA ILE A 448 13.72 -26.90 9.72
C ILE A 448 15.25 -27.01 9.60
N GLU A 449 15.80 -28.21 9.79
CA GLU A 449 17.25 -28.44 9.67
C GLU A 449 17.75 -28.14 8.25
N LYS A 450 17.10 -28.72 7.23
CA LYS A 450 17.50 -28.54 5.82
C LYS A 450 17.38 -27.10 5.32
N SER A 451 16.47 -26.33 5.89
CA SER A 451 16.31 -24.91 5.55
C SER A 451 17.45 -24.03 6.08
N GLY A 452 18.30 -24.55 6.98
CA GLY A 452 19.37 -23.78 7.62
C GLY A 452 18.90 -22.89 8.78
N HIS A 453 17.66 -23.07 9.26
CA HIS A 453 17.05 -22.26 10.32
C HIS A 453 16.90 -22.99 11.65
N ALA A 454 17.63 -24.08 11.85
CA ALA A 454 17.73 -24.75 13.14
C ALA A 454 18.08 -23.76 14.26
N GLY A 455 17.39 -23.87 15.40
CA GLY A 455 17.56 -22.96 16.54
C GLY A 455 16.87 -21.59 16.42
N LYS A 456 16.46 -21.15 15.22
CA LYS A 456 15.68 -19.91 15.02
C LYS A 456 14.17 -20.14 14.98
N VAL A 457 13.76 -21.39 14.77
CA VAL A 457 12.35 -21.79 14.64
C VAL A 457 11.95 -22.67 15.82
N LYS A 458 10.78 -22.39 16.38
CA LYS A 458 10.08 -23.16 17.41
C LYS A 458 8.81 -23.74 16.83
N ILE A 459 8.19 -24.67 17.56
CA ILE A 459 6.97 -25.35 17.13
C ILE A 459 5.79 -24.94 18.02
N GLY A 460 4.63 -24.81 17.40
CA GLY A 460 3.33 -24.73 18.05
C GLY A 460 2.41 -25.82 17.51
N THR A 461 1.34 -26.14 18.22
CA THR A 461 0.30 -27.02 17.72
C THR A 461 -1.06 -26.57 18.23
N ASP A 462 -2.06 -26.63 17.36
CA ASP A 462 -3.46 -26.69 17.76
C ASP A 462 -3.87 -28.16 17.72
N VAL A 463 -4.20 -28.70 18.89
CA VAL A 463 -4.60 -30.09 19.00
C VAL A 463 -6.07 -30.26 18.63
N ALA A 464 -6.92 -29.26 18.89
CA ALA A 464 -8.37 -29.36 18.80
C ALA A 464 -8.93 -30.59 19.54
N ALA A 465 -8.47 -30.83 20.76
CA ALA A 465 -8.71 -32.09 21.50
C ALA A 465 -10.19 -32.46 21.70
N SER A 466 -11.08 -31.48 21.65
CA SER A 466 -12.53 -31.69 21.70
C SER A 466 -13.04 -32.58 20.57
N GLU A 467 -12.42 -32.52 19.38
CA GLU A 467 -12.84 -33.28 18.19
C GLU A 467 -12.70 -34.80 18.37
N PHE A 468 -11.78 -35.23 19.23
CA PHE A 468 -11.49 -36.64 19.49
C PHE A 468 -11.68 -37.05 20.95
N TRP A 469 -12.38 -36.23 21.73
CA TRP A 469 -12.83 -36.60 23.06
C TRP A 469 -14.03 -37.56 22.98
N ARG A 470 -13.92 -38.73 23.63
CA ARG A 470 -14.98 -39.72 23.76
C ARG A 470 -15.59 -39.61 25.16
N SER A 471 -16.67 -38.85 25.28
CA SER A 471 -17.32 -38.54 26.56
C SER A 471 -17.77 -39.78 27.33
N GLU A 472 -18.27 -40.81 26.64
CA GLU A 472 -18.71 -42.09 27.24
C GLU A 472 -17.56 -42.86 27.88
N GLU A 473 -16.39 -42.86 27.23
CA GLU A 473 -15.19 -43.57 27.69
C GLU A 473 -14.32 -42.73 28.62
N LYS A 474 -14.57 -41.40 28.68
CA LYS A 474 -13.71 -40.40 29.32
C LYS A 474 -12.25 -40.48 28.86
N LYS A 475 -12.07 -40.70 27.56
CA LYS A 475 -10.76 -40.85 26.91
C LYS A 475 -10.69 -40.05 25.60
N TYR A 476 -9.48 -39.72 25.22
CA TYR A 476 -9.12 -39.11 23.94
C TYR A 476 -8.71 -40.20 22.95
N ASP A 477 -9.26 -40.19 21.74
CA ASP A 477 -9.01 -41.18 20.70
C ASP A 477 -8.07 -40.62 19.61
N LEU A 478 -6.78 -40.93 19.69
CA LEU A 478 -5.80 -40.44 18.72
C LEU A 478 -5.90 -41.11 17.33
N ASP A 479 -6.83 -42.05 17.15
CA ASP A 479 -7.11 -42.69 15.86
C ASP A 479 -8.58 -42.53 15.47
N PHE A 480 -9.24 -41.46 15.92
CA PHE A 480 -10.68 -41.26 15.82
C PHE A 480 -11.25 -41.27 14.38
N LYS A 481 -10.39 -41.09 13.37
CA LYS A 481 -10.73 -41.12 11.95
C LYS A 481 -10.70 -42.54 11.34
N ASN A 482 -10.19 -43.52 12.08
CA ASN A 482 -10.17 -44.91 11.64
C ASN A 482 -11.52 -45.59 11.94
N GLU A 483 -12.32 -45.79 10.89
CA GLU A 483 -13.65 -46.42 10.99
C GLU A 483 -13.59 -47.87 11.52
N SER A 484 -12.45 -48.55 11.38
CA SER A 484 -12.27 -49.93 11.89
C SER A 484 -11.94 -49.98 13.38
N GLY A 485 -11.76 -48.82 14.02
CA GLY A 485 -11.29 -48.69 15.39
C GLY A 485 -9.76 -48.80 15.49
N GLY A 486 -9.17 -47.89 16.26
CA GLY A 486 -7.75 -47.92 16.59
C GLY A 486 -7.41 -48.95 17.68
N ALA A 487 -6.13 -49.25 17.80
CA ALA A 487 -5.63 -50.11 18.87
C ALA A 487 -5.85 -49.46 20.26
N PRO A 488 -6.05 -50.24 21.35
CA PRO A 488 -6.41 -49.70 22.67
C PRO A 488 -5.49 -48.59 23.20
N GLU A 489 -4.20 -48.62 22.85
CA GLU A 489 -3.17 -47.66 23.21
C GLU A 489 -3.33 -46.26 22.57
N MET A 490 -4.14 -46.16 21.51
CA MET A 490 -4.51 -44.89 20.87
C MET A 490 -5.55 -44.13 21.69
N LYS A 491 -6.22 -44.80 22.64
CA LYS A 491 -7.16 -44.20 23.57
C LYS A 491 -6.47 -43.82 24.88
N LYS A 492 -6.40 -42.53 25.17
CA LYS A 492 -5.65 -41.99 26.32
C LYS A 492 -6.57 -41.31 27.33
N THR A 493 -6.32 -41.49 28.62
CA THR A 493 -6.92 -40.64 29.66
C THR A 493 -6.31 -39.23 29.61
N ALA A 494 -6.86 -38.30 30.40
CA ALA A 494 -6.29 -36.96 30.52
C ALA A 494 -4.84 -36.99 31.03
N GLU A 495 -4.54 -37.85 32.01
CA GLU A 495 -3.19 -38.02 32.56
C GLU A 495 -2.23 -38.58 31.50
N GLU A 496 -2.67 -39.58 30.73
CA GLU A 496 -1.88 -40.16 29.65
C GLU A 496 -1.62 -39.16 28.51
N MET A 497 -2.59 -38.29 28.20
CA MET A 497 -2.41 -37.20 27.24
C MET A 497 -1.39 -36.16 27.74
N ILE A 498 -1.42 -35.82 29.03
CA ILE A 498 -0.43 -34.90 29.62
C ILE A 498 0.98 -35.47 29.49
N GLU A 499 1.18 -36.75 29.80
CA GLU A 499 2.49 -37.39 29.65
C GLU A 499 2.92 -37.50 28.18
N TYR A 500 1.96 -37.75 27.28
CA TYR A 500 2.21 -37.74 25.84
C TYR A 500 2.75 -36.39 25.35
N TYR A 501 2.15 -35.27 25.78
CA TYR A 501 2.63 -33.93 25.43
C TYR A 501 3.97 -33.58 26.10
N LYS A 502 4.19 -33.99 27.35
CA LYS A 502 5.50 -33.80 28.01
C LYS A 502 6.64 -34.48 27.25
N ALA A 503 6.38 -35.66 26.70
CA ALA A 503 7.35 -36.36 25.86
C ALA A 503 7.68 -35.56 24.59
N TRP A 504 6.70 -34.91 23.96
CA TRP A 504 6.94 -34.00 22.85
C TRP A 504 7.78 -32.79 23.24
N PHE A 505 7.45 -32.13 24.34
CA PHE A 505 8.17 -30.94 24.79
C PHE A 505 9.62 -31.26 25.16
N SER A 506 9.89 -32.50 25.55
CA SER A 506 11.26 -32.99 25.80
C SER A 506 12.03 -33.32 24.52
N SER A 507 11.33 -33.64 23.44
CA SER A 507 11.92 -34.13 22.18
C SER A 507 11.99 -33.07 21.07
N TYR A 508 11.10 -32.08 21.11
CA TYR A 508 10.91 -31.08 20.06
C TYR A 508 10.82 -29.67 20.65
N PRO A 509 11.19 -28.62 19.90
CA PRO A 509 11.29 -27.25 20.41
C PRO A 509 9.92 -26.53 20.49
N PHE A 510 8.96 -27.11 21.21
CA PHE A 510 7.64 -26.53 21.43
C PHE A 510 7.70 -25.28 22.31
N VAL A 511 6.87 -24.29 21.96
CA VAL A 511 6.65 -23.07 22.77
C VAL A 511 5.17 -22.73 22.95
N SER A 512 4.28 -23.42 22.24
CA SER A 512 2.83 -23.22 22.30
C SER A 512 2.10 -24.54 22.10
N ILE A 513 1.03 -24.74 22.86
CA ILE A 513 0.02 -25.78 22.65
C ILE A 513 -1.33 -25.11 22.86
N GLU A 514 -2.21 -25.24 21.87
CA GLU A 514 -3.60 -24.80 21.89
C GLU A 514 -4.53 -26.01 22.05
#